data_AF-A0A4Y8V1V1-F1
#
_entry.id   AF-A0A4Y8V1V1-F1
#
_cell.length_a   1.000
_cell.length_b   1.000
_cell.length_c   1.000
_cell.angle_alpha   90.00
_cell.angle_beta   90.00
_cell.angle_gamma   90.00
#
_symmetry.space_group_name_H-M   'P 1'
#
loop_
_entity.id
_entity.type
_entity.pdbx_description
1 polymer ?
#
loop_
_entity_poly.entity_id
_entity_poly.type
_entity_poly.pdbx_seq_one_letter_code
_entity_poly.pdbx_strand_id
1 'polypeptide(L)'
;MRRRSKELNIFSMSALDLFASAMGAFILITLILFPFFPNTGDSPERIRDVRADLEQQMQQMAEAQAQAMAAMQAQLAEAEAQAQASQNALSTLQGSLSQCQATLEQATQQLNATNETLQNCRTALQQTFVLVVISWSSDDDVDLHVTDPAGSEYYYQARTFPGSDAALEEDTVNGPGNEIWLSPSAMPGRYEIDANLYANNSGGAVAVRGSLLYQNGRMPLPDLTLSGDGDRRLITAFTVDNEGNVTFN
;
A
#
# COMPACT_ATOMS: atom_id res chain seq x y z
N MET A 1 28.37 -137.03 31.91
CA MET A 1 28.30 -137.00 33.39
C MET A 1 27.05 -136.26 33.82
N ARG A 2 26.14 -136.93 34.52
CA ARG A 2 24.85 -136.42 34.98
C ARG A 2 25.10 -135.54 36.22
N ARG A 3 24.81 -134.24 36.17
CA ARG A 3 24.97 -133.33 37.32
C ARG A 3 23.61 -132.83 37.81
N ARG A 4 23.44 -132.98 39.12
CA ARG A 4 22.22 -132.96 39.95
C ARG A 4 21.61 -131.55 40.07
N SER A 5 20.29 -131.47 39.99
CA SER A 5 19.48 -130.26 40.14
C SER A 5 19.69 -129.58 41.49
N LYS A 6 19.84 -128.24 41.47
CA LYS A 6 19.68 -127.38 42.65
C LYS A 6 18.60 -126.36 42.28
N GLU A 7 17.39 -126.60 42.78
CA GLU A 7 16.29 -125.66 42.63
C GLU A 7 16.59 -124.41 43.47
N LEU A 8 16.74 -123.28 42.77
CA LEU A 8 16.83 -121.96 43.36
C LEU A 8 15.43 -121.58 43.86
N ASN A 9 15.10 -122.00 45.08
CA ASN A 9 13.93 -121.50 45.83
C ASN A 9 14.21 -120.04 46.24
N ILE A 10 14.03 -119.12 45.29
CA ILE A 10 14.33 -117.68 45.44
C ILE A 10 13.29 -116.96 46.31
N PHE A 11 12.17 -117.61 46.66
CA PHE A 11 11.13 -117.00 47.48
C PHE A 11 10.93 -117.82 48.76
N SER A 12 11.61 -117.42 49.84
CA SER A 12 11.36 -117.95 51.17
C SER A 12 9.97 -117.53 51.65
N MET A 13 9.35 -118.34 52.51
CA MET A 13 8.05 -118.01 53.14
C MET A 13 8.07 -116.63 53.81
N SER A 14 9.24 -116.21 54.33
CA SER A 14 9.49 -114.89 54.91
C SER A 14 9.53 -113.75 53.90
N ALA A 15 10.00 -114.00 52.67
CA ALA A 15 9.99 -113.00 51.60
C ALA A 15 8.54 -112.71 51.15
N LEU A 16 7.69 -113.74 51.09
CA LEU A 16 6.28 -113.61 50.73
C LEU A 16 5.51 -112.75 51.74
N ASP A 17 5.79 -112.91 53.03
CA ASP A 17 5.16 -112.13 54.11
C ASP A 17 5.64 -110.66 54.12
N LEU A 18 6.92 -110.43 53.79
CA LEU A 18 7.47 -109.07 53.62
C LEU A 18 6.84 -108.36 52.41
N PHE A 19 6.63 -109.05 51.29
CA PHE A 19 5.91 -108.48 50.14
C PHE A 19 4.44 -108.23 50.45
N ALA A 20 3.77 -109.12 51.19
CA ALA A 20 2.39 -108.93 51.60
C ALA A 20 2.23 -107.71 52.53
N SER A 21 3.13 -107.54 53.50
CA SER A 21 3.15 -106.39 54.40
C SER A 21 3.50 -105.09 53.65
N ALA A 22 4.49 -105.11 52.76
CA ALA A 22 4.88 -103.96 51.96
C ALA A 22 3.77 -103.52 51.00
N MET A 23 3.08 -104.47 50.34
CA MET A 23 1.91 -104.15 49.50
C MET A 23 0.72 -103.67 50.34
N GLY A 24 0.48 -104.26 51.51
CA GLY A 24 -0.54 -103.81 52.44
C GLY A 24 -0.31 -102.37 52.91
N ALA A 25 0.93 -102.05 53.30
CA ALA A 25 1.34 -100.70 53.67
C ALA A 25 1.23 -99.72 52.49
N PHE A 26 1.64 -100.14 51.28
CA PHE A 26 1.51 -99.35 50.08
C PHE A 26 0.04 -99.05 49.74
N ILE A 27 -0.86 -100.03 49.83
CA ILE A 27 -2.30 -99.84 49.59
C ILE A 27 -2.90 -98.89 50.63
N LEU A 28 -2.50 -99.02 51.91
CA LEU A 28 -2.95 -98.13 52.99
C LEU A 28 -2.48 -96.69 52.76
N ILE A 29 -1.20 -96.51 52.46
CA ILE A 29 -0.61 -95.21 52.13
C ILE A 29 -1.30 -94.62 50.89
N THR A 30 -1.52 -95.44 49.86
CA THR A 30 -2.19 -95.00 48.63
C THR A 30 -3.63 -94.59 48.90
N LEU A 31 -4.40 -95.34 49.70
CA LEU A 31 -5.77 -94.98 50.07
C LEU A 31 -5.83 -93.71 50.94
N ILE A 32 -4.85 -93.51 51.83
CA ILE A 32 -4.73 -92.30 52.65
C ILE A 32 -4.35 -91.08 51.79
N LEU A 33 -3.48 -91.26 50.81
CA LEU A 33 -3.02 -90.20 49.90
C LEU A 33 -3.94 -89.99 48.70
N PHE A 34 -4.82 -90.93 48.36
CA PHE A 34 -5.77 -90.83 47.24
C PHE A 34 -6.65 -89.57 47.30
N PRO A 35 -7.25 -89.19 48.46
CA PRO A 35 -7.96 -87.92 48.56
C PRO A 35 -7.07 -86.66 48.46
N PHE A 36 -5.74 -86.82 48.59
CA PHE A 36 -4.76 -85.73 48.50
C PHE A 36 -3.98 -85.73 47.18
N PHE A 37 -4.24 -86.66 46.26
CA PHE A 37 -3.71 -86.58 44.91
C PHE A 37 -4.40 -85.42 44.19
N PRO A 38 -3.67 -84.34 43.84
CA PRO A 38 -4.29 -83.19 43.20
C PRO A 38 -4.82 -83.63 41.83
N ASN A 39 -6.11 -83.40 41.60
CA ASN A 39 -6.74 -83.68 40.32
C ASN A 39 -6.15 -82.73 39.27
N THR A 40 -5.16 -83.20 38.50
CA THR A 40 -4.46 -82.41 37.46
C THR A 40 -5.21 -82.32 36.15
N GLY A 41 -6.38 -82.96 36.03
CA GLY A 41 -7.31 -82.76 34.92
C GLY A 41 -8.29 -81.66 35.29
N ASP A 42 -8.29 -80.57 34.52
CA ASP A 42 -9.39 -79.62 34.39
C ASP A 42 -10.18 -79.40 35.68
N SER A 43 -9.57 -78.76 36.68
CA SER A 43 -10.36 -78.23 37.79
C SER A 43 -11.35 -77.25 37.15
N PRO A 44 -12.67 -77.53 37.17
CA PRO A 44 -13.66 -76.72 36.46
C PRO A 44 -13.63 -75.26 36.93
N GLU A 45 -13.14 -75.01 38.14
CA GLU A 45 -12.93 -73.67 38.69
C GLU A 45 -11.85 -72.88 37.93
N ARG A 46 -10.68 -73.47 37.65
CA ARG A 46 -9.58 -72.76 37.00
C ARG A 46 -9.88 -72.45 35.52
N ILE A 47 -10.62 -73.32 34.83
CA ILE A 47 -11.13 -73.04 33.47
C ILE A 47 -12.20 -71.95 33.51
N ARG A 48 -13.06 -71.93 34.54
CA ARG A 48 -14.05 -70.86 34.74
C ARG A 48 -13.37 -69.52 34.99
N ASP A 49 -12.33 -69.49 35.81
CA ASP A 49 -11.56 -68.27 36.11
C ASP A 49 -10.85 -67.74 34.85
N VAL A 50 -10.13 -68.60 34.11
CA VAL A 50 -9.46 -68.19 32.86
C VAL A 50 -10.45 -67.75 31.79
N ARG A 51 -11.62 -68.39 31.70
CA ARG A 51 -12.68 -68.00 30.76
C ARG A 51 -13.32 -66.66 31.16
N ALA A 52 -13.53 -66.43 32.46
CA ALA A 52 -14.01 -65.16 32.99
C ALA A 52 -13.00 -64.03 32.76
N ASP A 53 -11.71 -64.27 32.97
CA ASP A 53 -10.63 -63.30 32.68
C ASP A 53 -10.56 -62.99 31.18
N LEU A 54 -10.68 -64.00 30.31
CA LEU A 54 -10.68 -63.81 28.86
C LEU A 54 -11.90 -63.00 28.41
N GLU A 55 -13.08 -63.29 28.94
CA GLU A 55 -14.31 -62.52 28.69
C GLU A 55 -14.15 -61.07 29.16
N GLN A 56 -13.61 -60.86 30.35
CA GLN A 56 -13.32 -59.53 30.89
C GLN A 56 -12.31 -58.76 30.01
N GLN A 57 -11.22 -59.42 29.58
CA GLN A 57 -10.24 -58.80 28.68
C GLN A 57 -10.81 -58.48 27.31
N MET A 58 -11.62 -59.38 26.73
CA MET A 58 -12.32 -59.11 25.46
C MET A 58 -13.27 -57.92 25.59
N GLN A 59 -13.97 -57.82 26.71
CA GLN A 59 -14.90 -56.72 26.97
C GLN A 59 -14.16 -55.39 27.17
N GLN A 60 -13.06 -55.38 27.93
CA GLN A 60 -12.17 -54.22 28.05
C GLN A 60 -11.55 -53.79 26.71
N MET A 61 -11.13 -54.74 25.87
CA MET A 61 -10.59 -54.43 24.55
C MET A 61 -11.65 -53.82 23.63
N ALA A 62 -12.88 -54.37 23.65
CA ALA A 62 -13.99 -53.85 22.88
C ALA A 62 -14.38 -52.42 23.32
N GLU A 63 -14.42 -52.17 24.63
CA GLU A 63 -14.65 -50.84 25.19
C GLU A 63 -13.53 -49.86 24.81
N ALA A 64 -12.27 -50.26 24.94
CA ALA A 64 -11.12 -49.45 24.54
C ALA A 64 -11.12 -49.14 23.04
N GLN A 65 -11.47 -50.11 22.20
CA GLN A 65 -11.57 -49.94 20.76
C GLN A 65 -12.73 -49.02 20.37
N ALA A 66 -13.89 -49.13 21.04
CA ALA A 66 -15.02 -48.23 20.86
C ALA A 66 -14.68 -46.79 21.28
N GLN A 67 -14.00 -46.62 22.42
CA GLN A 67 -13.52 -45.32 22.89
C GLN A 67 -12.51 -44.70 21.93
N ALA A 68 -11.55 -45.50 21.43
CA ALA A 68 -10.56 -45.03 20.45
C ALA A 68 -11.22 -44.61 19.13
N MET A 69 -12.21 -45.38 18.65
CA MET A 69 -12.95 -45.05 17.43
C MET A 69 -13.79 -43.79 17.60
N ALA A 70 -14.45 -43.61 18.75
CA ALA A 70 -15.20 -42.40 19.07
C ALA A 70 -14.29 -41.17 19.18
N ALA A 71 -13.13 -41.29 19.84
CA ALA A 71 -12.14 -40.22 19.93
C ALA A 71 -11.58 -39.84 18.55
N MET A 72 -11.28 -40.83 17.71
CA MET A 72 -10.81 -40.59 16.34
C MET A 72 -11.88 -39.91 15.48
N GLN A 73 -13.15 -40.33 15.57
CA GLN A 73 -14.25 -39.68 14.87
C GLN A 73 -14.44 -38.22 15.33
N ALA A 74 -14.31 -37.96 16.63
CA ALA A 74 -14.38 -36.60 17.17
C ALA A 74 -13.24 -35.72 16.63
N GLN A 75 -12.00 -36.23 16.61
CA GLN A 75 -10.85 -35.52 16.04
C GLN A 75 -11.02 -35.25 14.54
N LEU A 76 -11.57 -36.20 13.78
CA LEU A 76 -11.80 -36.04 12.34
C LEU A 76 -12.84 -34.94 12.06
N ALA A 77 -13.95 -34.94 12.83
CA ALA A 77 -14.98 -33.91 12.73
C ALA A 77 -14.46 -32.51 13.09
N GLU A 78 -13.60 -32.41 14.10
CA GLU A 78 -12.96 -31.14 14.48
C GLU A 78 -11.99 -30.65 13.39
N ALA A 79 -11.19 -31.54 12.83
CA ALA A 79 -10.28 -31.21 11.73
C ALA A 79 -11.01 -30.75 10.46
N GLU A 80 -12.13 -31.40 10.10
CA GLU A 80 -12.99 -31.00 8.99
C GLU A 80 -13.62 -29.62 9.23
N ALA A 81 -14.13 -29.37 10.45
CA ALA A 81 -14.67 -28.07 10.83
C ALA A 81 -13.61 -26.96 10.74
N GLN A 82 -12.39 -27.24 11.18
CA GLN A 82 -11.27 -26.30 11.11
C GLN A 82 -10.81 -26.04 9.67
N ALA A 83 -10.77 -27.10 8.83
CA ALA A 83 -10.49 -26.97 7.41
C ALA A 83 -11.53 -26.08 6.71
N GLN A 84 -12.82 -26.31 6.96
CA GLN A 84 -13.90 -25.50 6.41
C GLN A 84 -13.82 -24.04 6.88
N ALA A 85 -13.53 -23.82 8.17
CA ALA A 85 -13.34 -22.47 8.71
C ALA A 85 -12.16 -21.75 8.03
N SER A 86 -11.04 -22.45 7.81
CA SER A 86 -9.87 -21.89 7.12
C SER A 86 -10.17 -21.54 5.66
N GLN A 87 -10.98 -22.36 4.97
CA GLN A 87 -11.36 -22.11 3.59
C GLN A 87 -12.30 -20.91 3.46
N ASN A 88 -13.23 -20.74 4.41
CA ASN A 88 -14.09 -19.55 4.49
C ASN A 88 -13.29 -18.27 4.81
N ALA A 89 -12.25 -18.39 5.65
CA ALA A 89 -11.35 -17.27 5.95
C ALA A 89 -10.54 -16.85 4.71
N LEU A 90 -10.03 -17.82 3.94
CA LEU A 90 -9.30 -17.57 2.70
C LEU A 90 -10.17 -16.90 1.64
N SER A 91 -11.41 -17.36 1.45
CA SER A 91 -12.33 -16.73 0.48
C SER A 91 -12.66 -15.29 0.88
N THR A 92 -12.85 -15.03 2.17
CA THR A 92 -13.06 -13.67 2.70
C THR A 92 -11.84 -12.79 2.44
N LEU A 93 -10.63 -13.28 2.73
CA LEU A 93 -9.39 -12.55 2.51
C LEU A 93 -9.16 -12.23 1.03
N GLN A 94 -9.43 -13.19 0.13
CA GLN A 94 -9.37 -12.98 -1.31
C GLN A 94 -10.36 -11.90 -1.78
N GLY A 95 -11.58 -11.89 -1.24
CA GLY A 95 -12.56 -10.83 -1.48
C GLY A 95 -12.03 -9.46 -1.05
N SER A 96 -11.51 -9.35 0.18
CA SER A 96 -10.92 -8.09 0.68
C SER A 96 -9.71 -7.64 -0.15
N LEU A 97 -8.86 -8.57 -0.61
CA LEU A 97 -7.71 -8.26 -1.46
C LEU A 97 -8.17 -7.70 -2.82
N SER A 98 -9.16 -8.33 -3.46
CA SER A 98 -9.71 -7.85 -4.73
C SER A 98 -10.32 -6.46 -4.61
N GLN A 99 -11.01 -6.18 -3.50
CA GLN A 99 -11.57 -4.86 -3.22
C GLN A 99 -10.47 -3.83 -2.99
N CYS A 100 -9.42 -4.17 -2.23
CA CYS A 100 -8.27 -3.31 -2.00
C CYS A 100 -7.54 -2.96 -3.31
N GLN A 101 -7.33 -3.95 -4.19
CA GLN A 101 -6.75 -3.74 -5.51
C GLN A 101 -7.61 -2.80 -6.37
N ALA A 102 -8.93 -2.98 -6.39
CA ALA A 102 -9.85 -2.09 -7.12
C ALA A 102 -9.81 -0.66 -6.56
N THR A 103 -9.78 -0.48 -5.24
CA THR A 103 -9.65 0.84 -4.62
C THR A 103 -8.32 1.50 -4.94
N LEU A 104 -7.21 0.74 -4.96
CA LEU A 104 -5.89 1.27 -5.35
C LEU A 104 -5.87 1.74 -6.80
N GLU A 105 -6.49 0.98 -7.70
CA GLU A 105 -6.59 1.35 -9.11
C GLU A 105 -7.42 2.63 -9.29
N GLN A 106 -8.57 2.72 -8.62
CA GLN A 106 -9.40 3.94 -8.62
C GLN A 106 -8.66 5.15 -8.06
N ALA A 107 -7.94 5.00 -6.93
CA ALA A 107 -7.16 6.08 -6.35
C ALA A 107 -6.04 6.56 -7.29
N THR A 108 -5.40 5.63 -8.01
CA THR A 108 -4.36 5.95 -9.00
C THR A 108 -4.95 6.72 -10.19
N GLN A 109 -6.10 6.30 -10.71
CA GLN A 109 -6.79 7.02 -11.78
C GLN A 109 -7.20 8.43 -11.35
N GLN A 110 -7.73 8.58 -10.13
CA GLN A 110 -8.10 9.88 -9.58
C GLN A 110 -6.88 10.81 -9.41
N LEU A 111 -5.74 10.27 -8.96
CA LEU A 111 -4.49 11.03 -8.84
C LEU A 111 -4.05 11.58 -10.21
N ASN A 112 -4.07 10.73 -11.24
CA ASN A 112 -3.68 11.12 -12.59
C ASN A 112 -4.59 12.22 -13.16
N ALA A 113 -5.91 12.07 -13.03
CA ALA A 113 -6.87 13.07 -13.48
C ALA A 113 -6.73 14.41 -12.73
N THR A 114 -6.47 14.35 -11.42
CA THR A 114 -6.21 15.54 -10.61
C THR A 114 -4.92 16.24 -11.04
N ASN A 115 -3.87 15.47 -11.31
CA ASN A 115 -2.59 16.02 -11.76
C ASN A 115 -2.72 16.67 -13.15
N GLU A 116 -3.46 16.08 -14.07
CA GLU A 116 -3.77 16.67 -15.37
C GLU A 116 -4.53 17.99 -15.23
N THR A 117 -5.55 18.03 -14.37
CA THR A 117 -6.31 19.25 -14.07
C THR A 117 -5.42 20.35 -13.49
N LEU A 118 -4.54 19.99 -12.54
CA LEU A 118 -3.58 20.91 -11.94
C LEU A 118 -2.62 21.50 -12.98
N GLN A 119 -2.11 20.67 -13.89
CA GLN A 119 -1.22 21.12 -14.97
C GLN A 119 -1.93 22.07 -15.93
N ASN A 120 -3.18 21.77 -16.29
CA ASN A 120 -4.00 22.65 -17.13
C ASN A 120 -4.27 23.99 -16.44
N CYS A 121 -4.63 23.97 -15.14
CA CYS A 121 -4.79 25.19 -14.35
C CYS A 121 -3.49 25.98 -14.25
N ARG A 122 -2.34 25.32 -14.04
CA ARG A 122 -1.04 26.02 -14.04
C ARG A 122 -0.77 26.69 -15.38
N THR A 123 -0.97 25.98 -16.48
CA THR A 123 -0.76 26.54 -17.83
C THR A 123 -1.67 27.74 -18.09
N ALA A 124 -2.93 27.68 -17.64
CA ALA A 124 -3.85 28.82 -17.73
C ALA A 124 -3.44 30.00 -16.83
N LEU A 125 -2.87 29.73 -15.65
CA LEU A 125 -2.39 30.76 -14.73
C LEU A 125 -1.03 31.34 -15.15
N GLN A 126 -0.23 30.66 -15.96
CA GLN A 126 1.02 31.17 -16.52
C GLN A 126 0.78 32.32 -17.51
N GLN A 127 -0.44 32.46 -18.05
CA GLN A 127 -0.80 33.59 -18.91
C GLN A 127 -1.08 34.82 -18.05
N THR A 128 -0.10 35.72 -17.98
CA THR A 128 -0.26 37.05 -17.41
C THR A 128 -0.59 38.06 -18.51
N PHE A 129 -1.30 39.12 -18.16
CA PHE A 129 -1.39 40.31 -19.00
C PHE A 129 -0.41 41.35 -18.46
N VAL A 130 0.02 42.27 -19.32
CA VAL A 130 0.74 43.47 -18.91
C VAL A 130 0.07 44.69 -19.53
N LEU A 131 -0.22 45.68 -18.70
CA LEU A 131 -0.77 46.97 -19.12
C LEU A 131 0.12 48.08 -18.55
N VAL A 132 0.68 48.89 -19.43
CA VAL A 132 1.52 50.04 -19.07
C VAL A 132 0.71 51.30 -19.29
N VAL A 133 0.56 52.11 -18.24
CA VAL A 133 -0.03 53.46 -18.34
C VAL A 133 1.02 54.48 -17.94
N ILE A 134 1.19 55.51 -18.75
CA ILE A 134 1.86 56.75 -18.35
C ILE A 134 0.88 57.92 -18.44
N SER A 135 1.15 58.97 -17.69
CA SER A 135 0.34 60.19 -17.64
C SER A 135 1.19 61.40 -17.28
N TRP A 136 0.78 62.56 -17.80
CA TRP A 136 1.38 63.86 -17.53
C TRP A 136 0.29 64.93 -17.39
N SER A 137 0.65 66.08 -16.81
CA SER A 137 -0.32 67.13 -16.45
C SER A 137 -0.17 68.43 -17.25
N SER A 138 0.81 68.52 -18.13
CA SER A 138 1.08 69.69 -18.97
C SER A 138 0.51 69.53 -20.38
N ASP A 139 0.48 70.61 -21.16
CA ASP A 139 -0.07 70.63 -22.53
C ASP A 139 0.89 70.03 -23.59
N ASP A 140 1.90 69.27 -23.14
CA ASP A 140 2.95 68.68 -23.96
C ASP A 140 2.49 67.38 -24.65
N ASP A 141 3.25 66.95 -25.65
CA ASP A 141 3.06 65.68 -26.37
C ASP A 141 4.11 64.67 -25.89
N VAL A 142 3.68 63.61 -25.20
CA VAL A 142 4.56 62.62 -24.56
C VAL A 142 4.21 61.23 -25.05
N ASP A 143 5.08 60.64 -25.88
CA ASP A 143 4.91 59.28 -26.40
C ASP A 143 5.40 58.23 -25.40
N LEU A 144 4.70 57.10 -25.36
CA LEU A 144 5.07 55.84 -24.76
C LEU A 144 5.68 54.94 -25.83
N HIS A 145 6.87 54.43 -25.53
CA HIS A 145 7.49 53.38 -26.29
C HIS A 145 7.64 52.15 -25.40
N VAL A 146 7.13 51.01 -25.87
CA VAL A 146 7.33 49.72 -25.19
C VAL A 146 8.04 48.79 -26.15
N THR A 147 9.19 48.24 -25.75
CA THR A 147 9.87 47.19 -26.52
C THR A 147 9.64 45.83 -25.87
N ASP A 148 9.12 44.88 -26.64
CA ASP A 148 8.86 43.51 -26.18
C ASP A 148 10.11 42.60 -26.28
N PRO A 149 10.07 41.39 -25.68
CA PRO A 149 11.18 40.44 -25.73
C PRO A 149 11.54 39.94 -27.14
N ALA A 150 10.62 40.06 -28.10
CA ALA A 150 10.88 39.74 -29.50
C ALA A 150 11.59 40.89 -30.25
N GLY A 151 11.77 42.04 -29.59
CA GLY A 151 12.39 43.24 -30.14
C GLY A 151 11.41 44.14 -30.92
N SER A 152 10.10 43.90 -30.79
CA SER A 152 9.08 44.75 -31.40
C SER A 152 8.86 45.98 -30.53
N GLU A 153 9.02 47.17 -31.12
CA GLU A 153 8.79 48.45 -30.45
C GLU A 153 7.41 48.99 -30.79
N TYR A 154 6.55 49.10 -29.77
CA TYR A 154 5.19 49.64 -29.87
C TYR A 154 5.23 51.13 -29.55
N TYR A 155 4.80 51.94 -30.51
CA TYR A 155 4.68 53.40 -30.41
C TYR A 155 3.69 53.91 -31.48
N TYR A 156 3.44 55.22 -31.55
CA TYR A 156 2.38 55.82 -32.37
C TYR A 156 2.32 55.34 -33.84
N GLN A 157 3.47 55.08 -34.50
CA GLN A 157 3.48 54.57 -35.89
C GLN A 157 3.36 53.04 -36.00
N ALA A 158 3.86 52.31 -35.00
CA ALA A 158 3.89 50.85 -34.98
C ALA A 158 3.07 50.33 -33.80
N ARG A 159 1.75 50.55 -33.87
CA ARG A 159 0.85 50.27 -32.74
C ARG A 159 0.59 48.79 -32.51
N THR A 160 0.75 47.94 -33.52
CA THR A 160 0.53 46.48 -33.46
C THR A 160 1.54 45.75 -34.34
N PHE A 161 1.78 44.46 -34.04
CA PHE A 161 2.68 43.61 -34.80
C PHE A 161 2.03 42.26 -35.14
N PRO A 162 2.25 41.69 -36.34
CA PRO A 162 1.74 40.36 -36.68
C PRO A 162 2.25 39.28 -35.72
N GLY A 163 1.33 38.49 -35.17
CA GLY A 163 1.66 37.42 -34.21
C GLY A 163 1.79 37.87 -32.76
N SER A 164 1.54 39.15 -32.47
CA SER A 164 1.39 39.69 -31.11
C SER A 164 -0.03 40.21 -30.93
N ASP A 165 -0.64 39.87 -29.80
CA ASP A 165 -1.92 40.46 -29.36
C ASP A 165 -1.71 41.78 -28.59
N ALA A 166 -0.46 42.23 -28.45
CA ALA A 166 -0.16 43.50 -27.80
C ALA A 166 -0.39 44.70 -28.72
N ALA A 167 -0.80 45.81 -28.15
CA ALA A 167 -1.07 47.04 -28.88
C ALA A 167 -0.84 48.31 -28.04
N LEU A 168 -0.47 49.40 -28.73
CA LEU A 168 -0.63 50.75 -28.20
C LEU A 168 -2.10 51.18 -28.41
N GLU A 169 -2.84 51.27 -27.31
CA GLU A 169 -4.29 51.47 -27.29
C GLU A 169 -4.66 52.96 -27.22
N GLU A 170 -3.99 53.72 -26.36
CA GLU A 170 -4.23 55.15 -26.18
C GLU A 170 -2.95 55.94 -26.46
N ASP A 171 -3.09 57.03 -27.21
CA ASP A 171 -2.04 57.88 -27.75
C ASP A 171 -2.58 59.32 -27.76
N THR A 172 -2.10 60.14 -26.82
CA THR A 172 -2.63 61.49 -26.58
C THR A 172 -1.63 62.53 -27.07
N VAL A 173 -1.93 63.14 -28.21
CA VAL A 173 -1.04 64.12 -28.88
C VAL A 173 -1.00 65.50 -28.18
N ASN A 174 -2.02 65.86 -27.42
CA ASN A 174 -2.06 67.15 -26.71
C ASN A 174 -2.48 66.93 -25.26
N GLY A 175 -1.56 67.22 -24.34
CA GLY A 175 -1.81 67.04 -22.92
C GLY A 175 -2.78 68.05 -22.29
N PRO A 176 -3.12 67.90 -21.00
CA PRO A 176 -2.73 66.78 -20.13
C PRO A 176 -3.32 65.46 -20.64
N GLY A 177 -2.50 64.41 -20.66
CA GLY A 177 -2.80 63.18 -21.36
C GLY A 177 -2.30 61.92 -20.67
N ASN A 178 -2.67 60.80 -21.28
CA ASN A 178 -2.19 59.49 -20.90
C ASN A 178 -1.94 58.63 -22.14
N GLU A 179 -1.02 57.70 -21.99
CA GLU A 179 -0.78 56.66 -23.00
C GLU A 179 -0.93 55.30 -22.38
N ILE A 180 -1.44 54.36 -23.19
CA ILE A 180 -1.73 53.00 -22.74
C ILE A 180 -1.18 52.01 -23.76
N TRP A 181 -0.33 51.12 -23.29
CA TRP A 181 0.04 49.90 -24.00
C TRP A 181 -0.51 48.68 -23.26
N LEU A 182 -1.07 47.72 -23.99
CA LEU A 182 -1.64 46.50 -23.44
C LEU A 182 -1.08 45.29 -24.17
N SER A 183 -0.65 44.28 -23.42
CA SER A 183 -0.41 42.91 -23.87
C SER A 183 -1.33 41.96 -23.10
N PRO A 184 -2.41 41.44 -23.74
CA PRO A 184 -3.35 40.53 -23.08
C PRO A 184 -2.71 39.19 -22.68
N SER A 185 -1.71 38.74 -23.43
CA SER A 185 -0.91 37.56 -23.13
C SER A 185 0.57 37.93 -23.28
N ALA A 186 1.16 38.39 -22.17
CA ALA A 186 2.54 38.82 -22.15
C ALA A 186 3.48 37.60 -22.26
N MET A 187 4.43 37.67 -23.18
CA MET A 187 5.42 36.63 -23.36
C MET A 187 6.51 36.72 -22.28
N PRO A 188 7.04 35.58 -21.81
CA PRO A 188 8.20 35.59 -20.93
C PRO A 188 9.39 36.28 -21.58
N GLY A 189 10.11 37.10 -20.81
CA GLY A 189 11.28 37.83 -21.26
C GLY A 189 11.34 39.25 -20.73
N ARG A 190 12.32 40.01 -21.25
CA ARG A 190 12.59 41.38 -20.84
C ARG A 190 11.90 42.38 -21.75
N TYR A 191 11.20 43.32 -21.12
CA TYR A 191 10.55 44.46 -21.75
C TYR A 191 11.24 45.76 -21.32
N GLU A 192 11.19 46.76 -22.19
CA GLU A 192 11.68 48.10 -21.90
C GLU A 192 10.55 49.11 -22.09
N ILE A 193 10.46 50.07 -21.16
CA ILE A 193 9.48 51.16 -21.20
C ILE A 193 10.25 52.48 -21.28
N ASP A 194 10.11 53.20 -22.39
CA ASP A 194 10.62 54.55 -22.54
C ASP A 194 9.47 55.55 -22.63
N ALA A 195 9.73 56.80 -22.24
CA ALA A 195 8.91 57.93 -22.64
C ALA A 195 9.74 58.92 -23.47
N ASN A 196 9.09 59.53 -24.44
CA ASN A 196 9.66 60.51 -25.35
C ASN A 196 8.84 61.80 -25.33
N LEU A 197 9.47 62.93 -25.03
CA LEU A 197 8.82 64.24 -25.12
C LEU A 197 8.87 64.71 -26.57
N TYR A 198 7.85 64.38 -27.36
CA TYR A 198 7.80 64.69 -28.78
C TYR A 198 7.70 66.20 -29.05
N ALA A 199 6.84 66.90 -28.31
CA ALA A 199 6.68 68.35 -28.40
C ALA A 199 6.49 68.99 -27.02
N ASN A 200 7.39 69.92 -26.67
CA ASN A 200 7.39 70.68 -25.42
C ASN A 200 6.65 72.02 -25.59
N ASN A 201 5.33 71.97 -25.64
CA ASN A 201 4.45 73.12 -25.75
C ASN A 201 4.49 74.02 -24.50
N SER A 202 4.78 73.46 -23.33
CA SER A 202 4.87 74.20 -22.06
C SER A 202 6.19 74.97 -21.90
N GLY A 203 7.22 74.59 -22.66
CA GLY A 203 8.58 75.12 -22.57
C GLY A 203 9.31 74.74 -21.28
N GLY A 204 8.74 73.83 -20.49
CA GLY A 204 9.21 73.44 -19.16
C GLY A 204 9.74 72.01 -19.10
N ALA A 205 10.09 71.58 -17.89
CA ALA A 205 10.34 70.18 -17.61
C ALA A 205 9.00 69.46 -17.35
N VAL A 206 8.81 68.29 -17.97
CA VAL A 206 7.55 67.54 -17.94
C VAL A 206 7.71 66.35 -17.01
N ALA A 207 6.88 66.29 -15.97
CA ALA A 207 6.85 65.16 -15.04
C ALA A 207 5.93 64.07 -15.58
N VAL A 208 6.48 62.88 -15.81
CA VAL A 208 5.77 61.69 -16.26
C VAL A 208 5.64 60.72 -15.10
N ARG A 209 4.42 60.24 -14.88
CA ARG A 209 4.10 59.22 -13.87
C ARG A 209 3.35 58.08 -14.52
N GLY A 210 3.57 56.87 -14.03
CA GLY A 210 2.89 55.73 -14.59
C GLY A 210 2.81 54.53 -13.67
N SER A 211 2.20 53.48 -14.18
CA SER A 211 2.08 52.20 -13.49
C SER A 211 2.02 51.07 -14.49
N LEU A 212 2.67 49.97 -14.12
CA LEU A 212 2.54 48.68 -14.76
C LEU A 212 1.50 47.87 -13.98
N LEU A 213 0.44 47.45 -14.66
CA LEU A 213 -0.59 46.55 -14.14
C LEU A 213 -0.39 45.17 -14.78
N TYR A 214 -0.54 44.13 -13.96
CA TYR A 214 -0.41 42.75 -14.37
C TYR A 214 -1.31 41.88 -13.51
N GLN A 215 -1.38 40.58 -13.81
CA GLN A 215 -2.34 39.68 -13.16
C GLN A 215 -2.31 39.72 -11.62
N ASN A 216 -1.13 39.83 -11.02
CA ASN A 216 -0.94 39.75 -9.58
C ASN A 216 -0.82 41.12 -8.88
N GLY A 217 -0.98 42.24 -9.61
CA GLY A 217 -1.03 43.55 -8.98
C GLY A 217 -0.64 44.74 -9.86
N ARG A 218 -0.14 45.77 -9.19
CA ARG A 218 0.28 47.04 -9.79
C ARG A 218 1.64 47.43 -9.24
N MET A 219 2.54 47.82 -10.12
CA MET A 219 3.85 48.38 -9.78
C MET A 219 3.93 49.83 -10.27
N PRO A 220 4.20 50.80 -9.39
CA PRO A 220 4.42 52.18 -9.83
C PRO A 220 5.70 52.25 -10.66
N LEU A 221 5.66 52.95 -11.78
CA LEU A 221 6.87 53.24 -12.54
C LEU A 221 7.71 54.28 -11.79
N PRO A 222 9.05 54.26 -11.91
CA PRO A 222 9.91 55.34 -11.41
C PRO A 222 9.45 56.71 -11.91
N ASP A 223 9.52 57.72 -11.04
CA ASP A 223 9.23 59.10 -11.45
C ASP A 223 10.25 59.53 -12.52
N LEU A 224 9.76 60.03 -13.66
CA LEU A 224 10.59 60.51 -14.75
C LEU A 224 10.32 62.00 -15.01
N THR A 225 11.36 62.74 -15.36
CA THR A 225 11.25 64.12 -15.84
C THR A 225 11.96 64.24 -17.17
N LEU A 226 11.21 64.71 -18.17
CA LEU A 226 11.69 64.96 -19.53
C LEU A 226 11.90 66.47 -19.72
N SER A 227 12.86 66.85 -20.55
CA SER A 227 13.21 68.26 -20.77
C SER A 227 13.70 68.51 -22.18
N GLY A 228 12.94 69.33 -22.92
CA GLY A 228 13.24 69.69 -24.31
C GLY A 228 12.65 68.71 -25.33
N ASP A 229 12.48 69.20 -26.55
CA ASP A 229 11.91 68.42 -27.66
C ASP A 229 12.81 67.23 -28.02
N GLY A 230 12.21 66.05 -28.16
CA GLY A 230 12.87 64.79 -28.47
C GLY A 230 13.65 64.15 -27.32
N ASP A 231 13.47 64.62 -26.07
CA ASP A 231 14.07 63.95 -24.90
C ASP A 231 13.38 62.60 -24.67
N ARG A 232 14.05 61.53 -25.13
CA ARG A 232 13.65 60.14 -24.90
C ARG A 232 14.48 59.53 -23.78
N ARG A 233 13.80 58.93 -22.80
CA ARG A 233 14.46 58.26 -21.67
C ARG A 233 13.77 56.95 -21.29
N LEU A 234 14.59 55.97 -20.96
CA LEU A 234 14.15 54.73 -20.34
C LEU A 234 13.58 55.04 -18.95
N ILE A 235 12.30 54.71 -18.73
CA ILE A 235 11.66 54.78 -17.42
C ILE A 235 12.16 53.61 -16.57
N THR A 236 12.03 52.40 -17.10
CA THR A 236 12.44 51.15 -16.44
C THR A 236 12.44 49.98 -17.43
N ALA A 237 13.07 48.88 -17.05
CA ALA A 237 12.89 47.59 -17.69
C ALA A 237 12.23 46.61 -16.71
N PHE A 238 11.39 45.71 -17.22
CA PHE A 238 10.79 44.66 -16.42
C PHE A 238 10.95 43.30 -17.11
N THR A 239 10.86 42.24 -16.31
CA THR A 239 10.93 40.86 -16.79
C THR A 239 9.65 40.14 -16.41
N VAL A 240 9.07 39.44 -17.38
CA VAL A 240 8.01 38.44 -17.18
C VAL A 240 8.68 37.07 -17.14
N ASP A 241 8.52 36.31 -16.06
CA ASP A 241 9.03 34.92 -15.98
C ASP A 241 8.08 33.91 -16.66
N ASN A 242 8.48 32.63 -16.69
CA ASN A 242 7.67 31.57 -17.31
C ASN A 242 6.39 31.27 -16.51
N GLU A 243 6.30 31.77 -15.28
CA GLU A 243 5.18 31.65 -14.38
C GLU A 243 4.22 32.85 -14.47
N GLY A 244 4.53 33.86 -15.28
CA GLY A 244 3.72 35.08 -15.46
C GLY A 244 3.93 36.14 -14.37
N ASN A 245 4.95 35.99 -13.52
CA ASN A 245 5.31 37.02 -12.54
C ASN A 245 6.10 38.15 -13.20
N VAL A 246 5.87 39.37 -12.72
CA VAL A 246 6.53 40.58 -13.22
C VAL A 246 7.48 41.13 -12.17
N THR A 247 8.70 41.46 -12.58
CA THR A 247 9.73 42.07 -11.73
C THR A 247 10.43 43.23 -12.46
N PHE A 248 10.75 44.32 -11.76
CA PHE A 248 11.63 45.36 -12.33
C PHE A 248 13.08 44.93 -12.26
N ASN A 249 13.86 45.36 -13.26
CA ASN A 249 15.30 45.16 -13.34
C ASN A 249 16.07 46.42 -12.94
#